data_AF-A0A6J2RR46-F1
#
_entry.id   AF-A0A6J2RR46-F1
#
_cell.length_a   1.000
_cell.length_b   1.000
_cell.length_c   1.000
_cell.angle_alpha   90.00
_cell.angle_beta   90.00
_cell.angle_gamma   90.00
#
_symmetry.space_group_name_H-M   'P 1'
#
loop_
_entity.id
_entity.type
_entity.pdbx_description
1 polymer ?
#
loop_
_entity_poly.entity_id
_entity_poly.type
_entity_poly.pdbx_seq_one_letter_code
_entity_poly.pdbx_strand_id
1 'polypeptide(L)'
;MVRCWKHSEDCLEEAQCTDGSAASSQSHFPHKAFWVSLSAGLLLVIVALGLTGHLGLSQPRSESIQIVRITVPDQTGVLIDQSAVVDQQNDLVTFSVTSPANQTSTVLFDIKHGLICYKPVDQESCFLRKMEKSDYDNVHSLLHESSQKQNHFQLSGNETQRQREFLGVLGASQVDVSTLEEPLQNLCQDSSIHWTKRVEGPGKQRLVYFCIDICFPSNICVSVCFYYLPE
;
A
#
# COMPACT_ATOMS: atom_id res chain seq x y z
N MET A 1 94.99 -2.24 61.19
CA MET A 1 93.77 -1.42 61.36
C MET A 1 92.66 -2.38 61.75
N VAL A 2 92.23 -2.47 63.02
CA VAL A 2 91.23 -1.59 63.67
C VAL A 2 90.01 -1.48 62.75
N ARG A 3 88.82 -2.03 62.97
CA ARG A 3 87.98 -2.32 64.16
C ARG A 3 86.94 -3.37 63.72
N CYS A 4 86.72 -4.45 64.48
CA CYS A 4 85.58 -4.66 65.42
C CYS A 4 84.20 -4.70 64.71
N TRP A 5 83.61 -5.90 64.54
CA TRP A 5 82.72 -6.63 65.49
C TRP A 5 81.25 -6.21 65.29
N LYS A 6 80.21 -7.02 65.45
CA LYS A 6 79.91 -8.40 65.93
C LYS A 6 78.43 -8.60 65.49
N HIS A 7 77.87 -9.79 65.29
CA HIS A 7 77.57 -10.76 66.35
C HIS A 7 77.05 -12.08 65.72
N SER A 8 77.79 -13.17 65.98
CA SER A 8 77.42 -14.58 66.25
C SER A 8 75.94 -14.99 66.14
N GLU A 9 75.62 -16.09 65.44
CA GLU A 9 75.75 -17.51 65.87
C GLU A 9 74.80 -17.80 67.05
N ASP A 10 74.02 -18.87 67.11
CA ASP A 10 74.32 -20.25 66.72
C ASP A 10 73.05 -21.13 66.85
N CYS A 11 73.10 -22.35 66.28
CA CYS A 11 72.62 -23.66 66.77
C CYS A 11 71.30 -23.78 67.60
N LEU A 12 70.51 -24.86 67.61
CA LEU A 12 70.63 -26.29 67.28
C LEU A 12 69.21 -26.89 67.44
N GLU A 13 68.93 -27.96 66.69
CA GLU A 13 68.22 -29.21 67.07
C GLU A 13 66.89 -29.30 67.88
N GLU A 14 66.20 -30.42 67.56
CA GLU A 14 65.18 -31.19 68.32
C GLU A 14 63.78 -30.56 68.48
N ALA A 15 62.67 -31.28 68.60
CA ALA A 15 62.21 -32.66 68.38
C ALA A 15 60.71 -32.64 68.77
N GLN A 16 59.93 -33.68 68.41
CA GLN A 16 58.64 -34.05 69.04
C GLN A 16 57.47 -33.04 68.81
N CYS A 17 56.19 -33.37 68.67
CA CYS A 17 55.34 -34.53 68.38
C CYS A 17 53.91 -33.96 68.23
N THR A 18 53.03 -34.69 67.52
CA THR A 18 51.56 -34.79 67.65
C THR A 18 50.78 -33.64 68.34
N ASP A 19 49.68 -33.11 67.82
CA ASP A 19 48.47 -33.85 67.46
C ASP A 19 47.41 -32.89 66.86
N GLY A 20 46.50 -33.46 66.04
CA GLY A 20 45.13 -32.96 65.84
C GLY A 20 44.90 -31.61 65.16
N SER A 21 44.31 -31.63 63.96
CA SER A 21 42.85 -31.44 63.81
C SER A 21 42.49 -31.11 62.35
N ALA A 22 41.30 -31.56 61.96
CA ALA A 22 40.74 -31.50 60.63
C ALA A 22 40.74 -30.09 60.00
N ALA A 23 41.17 -30.00 58.75
CA ALA A 23 40.88 -28.85 57.90
C ALA A 23 40.34 -29.34 56.56
N SER A 24 39.12 -28.88 56.29
CA SER A 24 38.29 -29.14 55.14
C SER A 24 38.96 -28.74 53.81
N SER A 25 38.82 -29.62 52.82
CA SER A 25 39.18 -29.38 51.43
C SER A 25 38.24 -28.32 50.82
N GLN A 26 38.58 -27.03 50.96
CA GLN A 26 37.89 -25.96 50.26
C GLN A 26 38.34 -25.91 48.79
N SER A 27 37.47 -26.38 47.90
CA SER A 27 37.61 -26.20 46.46
C SER A 27 37.33 -24.73 46.11
N HIS A 28 38.39 -23.95 45.97
CA HIS A 28 38.29 -22.59 45.45
C HIS A 28 38.05 -22.65 43.93
N PHE A 29 36.78 -22.74 43.53
CA PHE A 29 36.40 -22.50 42.14
C PHE A 29 36.75 -21.04 41.79
N PRO A 30 37.51 -20.79 40.70
CA PRO A 30 37.91 -19.44 40.36
C PRO A 30 36.68 -18.68 39.89
N HIS A 31 36.19 -17.77 40.74
CA HIS A 31 35.04 -16.89 40.49
C HIS A 31 35.12 -16.25 39.08
N LYS A 32 36.32 -15.96 38.58
CA LYS A 32 36.56 -15.44 37.23
C LYS A 32 36.05 -16.35 36.11
N ALA A 33 36.18 -17.68 36.21
CA ALA A 33 35.69 -18.61 35.20
C ALA A 33 34.15 -18.66 35.19
N PHE A 34 33.52 -18.52 36.36
CA PHE A 34 32.06 -18.44 36.48
C PHE A 34 31.50 -17.17 35.81
N TRP A 35 32.13 -16.01 36.05
CA TRP A 35 31.72 -14.75 35.41
C TRP A 35 31.94 -14.74 33.89
N VAL A 36 33.05 -15.33 33.41
CA VAL A 36 33.30 -15.48 31.97
C VAL A 36 32.26 -16.41 31.34
N SER A 37 31.97 -17.55 31.96
CA SER A 37 30.94 -18.48 31.47
C SER A 37 29.55 -17.84 31.44
N LEU A 38 29.21 -17.05 32.46
CA LEU A 38 27.93 -16.34 32.53
C LEU A 38 27.83 -15.28 31.42
N SER A 39 28.92 -14.53 31.18
CA SER A 39 28.96 -13.52 30.12
C SER A 39 28.86 -14.11 28.72
N ALA A 40 29.52 -15.25 28.47
CA ALA A 40 29.46 -15.95 27.19
C ALA A 40 28.06 -16.56 26.96
N GLY A 41 27.45 -17.13 27.99
CA GLY A 41 26.08 -17.63 27.93
C GLY A 41 25.07 -16.51 27.63
N LEU A 42 25.21 -15.36 28.29
CA LEU A 42 24.34 -14.20 28.06
C LEU A 42 24.48 -13.66 26.62
N LEU A 43 25.70 -13.58 26.10
CA LEU A 43 25.95 -13.17 24.71
C LEU A 43 25.29 -14.12 23.70
N LEU A 44 25.37 -15.44 23.92
CA LEU A 44 24.72 -16.42 23.05
C LEU A 44 23.19 -16.28 23.05
N VAL A 45 22.59 -16.01 24.21
CA VAL A 45 21.14 -15.75 24.31
C VAL A 45 20.75 -14.48 23.55
N ILE A 46 21.54 -13.41 23.65
CA ILE A 46 21.29 -12.16 22.92
C ILE A 46 21.41 -12.37 21.40
N VAL A 47 22.41 -13.12 20.94
CA VAL A 47 22.57 -13.43 19.51
C VAL A 47 21.41 -14.31 19.01
N ALA A 48 20.98 -15.31 19.78
CA ALA A 48 19.83 -16.13 19.43
C ALA A 48 18.52 -15.31 19.38
N LEU A 49 18.32 -14.39 20.32
CA LEU A 49 17.18 -13.46 20.33
C LEU A 49 17.25 -12.43 19.19
N GLY A 50 18.44 -11.96 18.84
CA GLY A 50 18.66 -11.10 17.67
C GLY A 50 18.31 -11.83 16.37
N LEU A 51 18.85 -13.04 16.16
CA LEU A 51 18.58 -13.85 14.98
C LEU A 51 17.10 -14.25 14.84
N THR A 52 16.42 -14.54 15.95
CA THR A 52 14.96 -14.80 15.96
C THR A 52 14.13 -13.53 15.75
N GLY A 53 14.60 -12.38 16.26
CA GLY A 53 13.96 -11.08 16.05
C GLY A 53 14.09 -10.55 14.61
N HIS A 54 15.16 -10.91 13.90
CA HIS A 54 15.35 -10.53 12.48
C HIS A 54 14.61 -11.45 11.50
N LEU A 55 14.29 -12.68 11.90
CA LEU A 55 13.54 -13.64 11.08
C LEU A 55 12.03 -13.64 11.34
N GLY A 56 11.59 -13.01 12.42
CA GLY A 56 10.20 -13.02 12.86
C GLY A 56 9.56 -11.64 12.83
N LEU A 57 9.37 -11.04 11.65
CA LEU A 57 8.25 -10.12 11.36
C LEU A 57 8.18 -9.74 9.87
N SER A 58 8.30 -10.70 8.95
CA SER A 58 7.69 -10.51 7.62
C SER A 58 6.19 -10.69 7.79
N GLN A 59 5.52 -9.63 8.28
CA GLN A 59 4.08 -9.55 8.22
C GLN A 59 3.69 -9.76 6.76
N PRO A 60 2.83 -10.74 6.43
CA PRO A 60 2.35 -10.86 5.06
C PRO A 60 1.76 -9.50 4.70
N ARG A 61 2.32 -8.87 3.67
CA ARG A 61 1.82 -7.63 3.10
C ARG A 61 0.39 -7.95 2.66
N SER A 62 -0.59 -7.68 3.52
CA SER A 62 -1.99 -7.92 3.18
C SER A 62 -2.26 -7.18 1.88
N GLU A 63 -2.66 -7.91 0.85
CA GLU A 63 -3.26 -7.33 -0.36
C GLU A 63 -4.48 -6.53 0.12
N SER A 64 -4.35 -5.21 0.26
CA SER A 64 -5.44 -4.33 0.67
C SER A 64 -6.24 -3.93 -0.58
N ILE A 65 -6.75 -4.97 -1.23
CA ILE A 65 -7.79 -4.83 -2.24
C ILE A 65 -9.12 -4.76 -1.50
N GLN A 66 -9.88 -3.69 -1.73
CA GLN A 66 -11.20 -3.49 -1.14
C GLN A 66 -12.23 -3.24 -2.23
N ILE A 67 -13.39 -3.88 -2.08
CA ILE A 67 -14.53 -3.66 -2.98
C ILE A 67 -15.56 -2.80 -2.25
N VAL A 68 -15.89 -1.67 -2.84
CA VAL A 68 -16.89 -0.71 -2.36
C VAL A 68 -18.08 -0.73 -3.30
N ARG A 69 -19.27 -1.02 -2.79
CA ARG A 69 -20.53 -0.94 -3.56
C ARG A 69 -21.15 0.43 -3.35
N ILE A 70 -21.60 1.05 -4.42
CA ILE A 70 -22.24 2.36 -4.36
C ILE A 70 -23.53 2.28 -5.15
N THR A 71 -24.62 2.67 -4.51
CA THR A 71 -25.95 2.56 -5.08
C THR A 71 -26.63 3.92 -5.01
N VAL A 72 -27.08 4.42 -6.15
CA VAL A 72 -27.58 5.80 -6.28
C VAL A 72 -28.82 5.82 -7.20
N PRO A 73 -29.92 6.47 -6.80
CA PRO A 73 -31.04 6.69 -7.71
C PRO A 73 -30.66 7.76 -8.75
N ASP A 74 -31.02 7.52 -9.99
CA ASP A 74 -30.95 8.49 -11.07
C ASP A 74 -32.07 9.55 -10.93
N GLN A 75 -32.17 10.47 -11.90
CA GLN A 75 -33.20 11.53 -11.87
C GLN A 75 -34.63 11.00 -12.03
N THR A 76 -34.80 9.79 -12.56
CA THR A 76 -36.08 9.11 -12.75
C THR A 76 -36.43 8.19 -11.57
N GLY A 77 -35.53 8.04 -10.60
CA GLY A 77 -35.66 7.15 -9.45
C GLY A 77 -35.20 5.72 -9.72
N VAL A 78 -34.65 5.44 -10.90
CA VAL A 78 -34.07 4.14 -11.25
C VAL A 78 -32.71 4.02 -10.58
N LEU A 79 -32.45 2.86 -9.96
CA LEU A 79 -31.24 2.62 -9.21
C LEU A 79 -30.07 2.29 -10.15
N ILE A 80 -28.99 3.07 -10.06
CA ILE A 80 -27.71 2.77 -10.67
C ILE A 80 -26.89 1.95 -9.68
N ASP A 81 -26.45 0.78 -10.11
CA ASP A 81 -25.54 -0.08 -9.35
C ASP A 81 -24.12 0.04 -9.91
N GLN A 82 -23.22 0.48 -9.06
CA GLN A 82 -21.81 0.60 -9.39
C GLN A 82 -20.95 0.06 -8.25
N SER A 83 -19.76 -0.40 -8.60
CA SER A 83 -18.77 -0.84 -7.64
C SER A 83 -17.41 -0.22 -7.95
N ALA A 84 -16.65 0.05 -6.90
CA ALA A 84 -15.27 0.51 -6.98
C ALA A 84 -14.36 -0.53 -6.33
N VAL A 85 -13.36 -1.00 -7.08
CA VAL A 85 -12.26 -1.81 -6.55
C VAL A 85 -11.11 -0.85 -6.26
N VAL A 86 -10.72 -0.79 -4.99
CA VAL A 86 -9.62 0.03 -4.49
C VAL A 86 -8.44 -0.89 -4.23
N ASP A 87 -7.35 -0.69 -4.98
CA ASP A 87 -6.06 -1.34 -4.72
C ASP A 87 -5.10 -0.28 -4.21
N GLN A 88 -4.98 -0.21 -2.88
CA GLN A 88 -4.17 0.79 -2.20
C GLN A 88 -2.66 0.51 -2.33
N GLN A 89 -2.23 -0.71 -2.66
CA GLN A 89 -0.81 -1.00 -2.87
C GLN A 89 -0.31 -0.40 -4.17
N ASN A 90 -1.16 -0.43 -5.19
CA ASN A 90 -0.83 0.01 -6.53
C ASN A 90 -1.38 1.40 -6.88
N ASP A 91 -2.03 2.06 -5.92
CA ASP A 91 -2.69 3.37 -6.08
C ASP A 91 -3.68 3.35 -7.27
N LEU A 92 -4.57 2.36 -7.27
CA LEU A 92 -5.58 2.17 -8.33
C LEU A 92 -6.99 2.22 -7.77
N VAL A 93 -7.89 2.83 -8.54
CA VAL A 93 -9.34 2.77 -8.29
C VAL A 93 -10.05 2.40 -9.59
N THR A 94 -10.76 1.27 -9.59
CA THR A 94 -11.50 0.77 -10.75
C THR A 94 -12.99 0.81 -10.49
N PHE A 95 -13.71 1.69 -11.19
CA PHE A 95 -15.17 1.71 -11.19
C PHE A 95 -15.73 0.77 -12.25
N SER A 96 -16.73 -0.03 -11.86
CA SER A 96 -17.59 -0.78 -12.78
C SER A 96 -19.01 -0.25 -12.62
N VAL A 97 -19.54 0.33 -13.69
CA VAL A 97 -20.87 0.96 -13.74
C VAL A 97 -21.76 0.10 -14.62
N THR A 98 -22.79 -0.50 -14.03
CA THR A 98 -23.70 -1.40 -14.75
C THR A 98 -25.03 -0.71 -15.02
N SER A 99 -25.41 -0.66 -16.30
CA SER A 99 -26.69 -0.09 -16.72
C SER A 99 -27.85 -1.05 -16.44
N PRO A 100 -29.11 -0.58 -16.45
CA PRO A 100 -30.29 -1.45 -16.31
C PRO A 100 -30.40 -2.54 -17.38
N ALA A 101 -29.71 -2.37 -18.51
CA ALA A 101 -29.62 -3.36 -19.59
C ALA A 101 -28.53 -4.43 -19.34
N ASN A 102 -27.93 -4.47 -18.14
CA ASN A 102 -26.81 -5.36 -17.76
C ASN A 102 -25.55 -5.16 -18.60
N GLN A 103 -25.33 -3.93 -19.05
CA GLN A 103 -24.13 -3.54 -19.79
C GLN A 103 -23.20 -2.77 -18.85
N THR A 104 -21.94 -3.21 -18.73
CA THR A 104 -21.00 -2.66 -17.74
C THR A 104 -19.88 -1.87 -18.42
N SER A 105 -19.74 -0.60 -18.05
CA SER A 105 -18.57 0.23 -18.40
C SER A 105 -17.55 0.18 -17.28
N THR A 106 -16.26 0.26 -17.62
CA THR A 106 -15.16 0.27 -16.66
C THR A 106 -14.40 1.59 -16.74
N VAL A 107 -14.08 2.18 -15.59
CA VAL A 107 -13.24 3.38 -15.49
C VAL A 107 -12.11 3.10 -14.50
N LEU A 108 -10.87 3.09 -14.99
CA LEU A 108 -9.68 2.85 -14.21
C LEU A 108 -8.95 4.17 -13.97
N PHE A 109 -8.77 4.51 -12.70
CA PHE A 109 -7.89 5.58 -12.24
C PHE A 109 -6.56 4.95 -11.84
N ASP A 110 -5.50 5.36 -12.52
CA ASP A 110 -4.11 5.07 -12.17
C ASP A 110 -3.51 6.33 -11.56
N ILE A 111 -3.58 6.41 -10.22
CA ILE A 111 -3.21 7.62 -9.47
C ILE A 111 -1.71 7.83 -9.50
N LYS A 112 -0.94 6.74 -9.46
CA LYS A 112 0.52 6.74 -9.52
C LYS A 112 1.03 7.36 -10.81
N HIS A 113 0.45 7.01 -11.96
CA HIS A 113 0.85 7.54 -13.26
C HIS A 113 0.01 8.76 -13.72
N GLY A 114 -1.03 9.11 -12.97
CA GLY A 114 -1.89 10.27 -13.25
C GLY A 114 -2.73 10.10 -14.51
N LEU A 115 -3.26 8.89 -14.74
CA LEU A 115 -4.04 8.53 -15.92
C LEU A 115 -5.44 8.05 -15.52
N ILE A 116 -6.41 8.32 -16.40
CA ILE A 116 -7.75 7.75 -16.35
C ILE A 116 -8.02 7.07 -17.67
N CYS A 117 -8.43 5.81 -17.62
CA CYS A 117 -8.86 5.06 -18.78
C CYS A 117 -10.34 4.69 -18.66
N TYR A 118 -11.09 5.04 -19.70
CA TYR A 118 -12.50 4.75 -19.84
C TYR A 118 -12.68 3.65 -20.88
N LYS A 119 -13.28 2.53 -20.47
CA LYS A 119 -13.70 1.43 -21.34
C LYS A 119 -15.24 1.36 -21.34
N PRO A 120 -15.89 1.97 -22.34
CA PRO A 120 -17.34 1.88 -22.47
C PRO A 120 -17.79 0.47 -22.88
N VAL A 121 -19.09 0.23 -22.76
CA VAL A 121 -19.72 -1.05 -23.14
C VAL A 121 -19.68 -1.25 -24.65
N ASP A 122 -19.38 -2.48 -25.09
CA ASP A 122 -19.55 -2.94 -26.47
C ASP A 122 -18.84 -2.06 -27.52
N GLN A 123 -17.66 -1.55 -27.15
CA GLN A 123 -16.87 -0.64 -27.97
C GLN A 123 -15.46 -1.20 -28.18
N GLU A 124 -14.97 -1.12 -29.42
CA GLU A 124 -13.60 -1.49 -29.81
C GLU A 124 -12.57 -0.40 -29.46
N SER A 125 -12.96 0.56 -28.62
CA SER A 125 -12.15 1.73 -28.25
C SER A 125 -12.16 2.00 -26.75
N CYS A 126 -10.96 2.21 -26.20
CA CYS A 126 -10.73 2.82 -24.91
C CYS A 126 -10.33 4.29 -25.07
N PHE A 127 -10.60 5.07 -24.03
CA PHE A 127 -10.31 6.50 -24.03
C PHE A 127 -9.41 6.84 -22.85
N LEU A 128 -8.28 7.47 -23.13
CA LEU A 128 -7.26 7.80 -22.14
C LEU A 128 -7.23 9.30 -21.89
N ARG A 129 -7.08 9.71 -20.63
CA ARG A 129 -6.97 11.11 -20.21
C ARG A 129 -5.93 11.24 -19.10
N LYS A 130 -5.27 12.40 -19.03
CA LYS A 130 -4.47 12.76 -17.85
C LYS A 130 -5.37 13.26 -16.72
N MET A 131 -5.07 12.86 -15.50
CA MET A 131 -5.77 13.33 -14.31
C MET A 131 -5.51 14.82 -14.07
N GLU A 132 -6.56 15.52 -13.66
CA GLU A 132 -6.51 16.88 -13.13
C GLU A 132 -6.76 16.87 -11.63
N LYS A 133 -6.56 18.01 -10.95
CA LYS A 133 -6.72 18.12 -9.49
C LYS A 133 -8.07 17.58 -9.00
N SER A 134 -9.17 17.91 -9.68
CA SER A 134 -10.50 17.44 -9.32
C SER A 134 -10.63 15.91 -9.39
N ASP A 135 -9.91 15.25 -10.30
CA ASP A 135 -9.93 13.81 -10.44
C ASP A 135 -9.26 13.13 -9.23
N TYR A 136 -8.11 13.67 -8.78
CA TYR A 136 -7.45 13.22 -7.56
C TYR A 136 -8.32 13.45 -6.32
N ASP A 137 -8.92 14.63 -6.21
CA ASP A 137 -9.76 14.98 -5.06
C ASP A 137 -10.99 14.04 -4.98
N ASN A 138 -11.58 13.63 -6.11
CA ASN A 138 -12.71 12.71 -6.17
C ASN A 138 -12.37 11.27 -5.69
N VAL A 139 -11.18 10.75 -5.99
CA VAL A 139 -10.77 9.38 -5.63
C VAL A 139 -10.04 9.31 -4.29
N HIS A 140 -9.63 10.45 -3.72
CA HIS A 140 -8.85 10.50 -2.48
C HIS A 140 -9.54 9.82 -1.30
N SER A 141 -10.86 10.03 -1.14
CA SER A 141 -11.64 9.39 -0.07
C SER A 141 -11.70 7.88 -0.23
N LEU A 142 -11.74 7.37 -1.46
CA LEU A 142 -11.70 5.93 -1.72
C LEU A 142 -10.33 5.30 -1.43
N LEU A 143 -9.22 6.02 -1.63
CA LEU A 143 -7.88 5.47 -1.40
C LEU A 143 -7.45 5.50 0.06
N HIS A 144 -7.80 6.57 0.78
CA HIS A 144 -7.27 6.82 2.12
C HIS A 144 -8.31 6.67 3.24
N GLU A 145 -9.60 6.85 2.95
CA GLU A 145 -10.66 6.77 3.96
C GLU A 145 -11.40 5.43 3.93
N SER A 146 -11.17 4.57 2.92
CA SER A 146 -11.82 3.25 2.80
C SER A 146 -11.47 2.26 3.92
N SER A 147 -10.44 2.57 4.72
CA SER A 147 -10.14 1.88 5.98
C SER A 147 -11.31 1.95 6.99
N GLN A 148 -12.26 2.87 6.80
CA GLN A 148 -13.53 2.87 7.53
C GLN A 148 -14.47 1.80 6.95
N LYS A 149 -14.91 0.87 7.80
CA LYS A 149 -15.57 -0.44 7.56
C LYS A 149 -16.83 -0.49 6.66
N GLN A 150 -17.17 0.57 5.93
CA GLN A 150 -18.38 0.61 5.11
C GLN A 150 -18.07 0.25 3.66
N ASN A 151 -18.29 -1.02 3.32
CA ASN A 151 -18.15 -1.54 1.95
C ASN A 151 -19.38 -1.25 1.07
N HIS A 152 -20.36 -0.50 1.58
CA HIS A 152 -21.59 -0.17 0.87
C HIS A 152 -22.08 1.25 1.18
N PHE A 153 -22.19 2.07 0.15
CA PHE A 153 -22.70 3.44 0.21
C PHE A 153 -24.02 3.55 -0.53
N GLN A 154 -25.05 4.04 0.14
CA GLN A 154 -26.31 4.38 -0.47
C GLN A 154 -26.41 5.91 -0.53
N LEU A 155 -26.32 6.46 -1.74
CA LEU A 155 -26.38 7.90 -1.96
C LEU A 155 -27.83 8.34 -2.14
N SER A 156 -28.19 9.48 -1.55
CA SER A 156 -29.53 10.05 -1.68
C SER A 156 -29.59 11.00 -2.88
N GLY A 157 -30.48 10.72 -3.84
CA GLY A 157 -30.53 11.44 -5.11
C GLY A 157 -30.69 12.96 -5.00
N ASN A 158 -31.39 13.45 -3.96
CA ASN A 158 -31.64 14.87 -3.69
C ASN A 158 -30.40 15.62 -3.14
N GLU A 159 -29.51 14.92 -2.42
CA GLU A 159 -28.31 15.49 -1.80
C GLU A 159 -27.08 15.29 -2.67
N THR A 160 -27.13 14.37 -3.65
CA THR A 160 -26.02 14.08 -4.55
C THR A 160 -25.80 15.20 -5.57
N GLN A 161 -24.62 15.81 -5.53
CA GLN A 161 -24.19 16.80 -6.51
C GLN A 161 -23.90 16.12 -7.85
N ARG A 162 -24.61 16.52 -8.91
CA ARG A 162 -24.42 15.99 -10.27
C ARG A 162 -23.77 17.03 -11.17
N GLN A 163 -22.67 16.66 -11.82
CA GLN A 163 -22.01 17.46 -12.83
C GLN A 163 -21.81 16.68 -14.12
N ARG A 164 -21.63 17.42 -15.22
CA ARG A 164 -21.38 16.84 -16.53
C ARG A 164 -20.05 17.32 -17.06
N GLU A 165 -19.25 16.38 -17.54
CA GLU A 165 -17.98 16.64 -18.21
C GLU A 165 -18.06 16.22 -19.66
N PHE A 166 -17.34 16.96 -20.51
CA PHE A 166 -17.33 16.75 -21.94
C PHE A 166 -15.90 16.44 -22.38
N LEU A 167 -15.69 15.24 -22.92
CA LEU A 167 -14.40 14.76 -23.41
C LEU A 167 -14.39 14.63 -24.94
N GLY A 168 -13.39 15.24 -25.56
CA GLY A 168 -13.19 15.27 -26.99
C GLY A 168 -12.17 14.23 -27.38
N VAL A 169 -12.57 13.29 -28.23
CA VAL A 169 -11.69 12.25 -28.77
C VAL A 169 -10.75 12.87 -29.80
N LEU A 170 -9.45 12.69 -29.59
CA LEU A 170 -8.41 13.16 -30.49
C LEU A 170 -8.16 12.08 -31.56
N GLY A 171 -8.83 12.20 -32.71
CA GLY A 171 -8.83 11.18 -33.77
C GLY A 171 -7.43 10.73 -34.21
N ALA A 172 -6.52 11.66 -34.45
CA ALA A 172 -5.15 11.38 -34.89
C ALA A 172 -4.18 10.95 -33.76
N SER A 173 -4.62 10.90 -32.50
CA SER A 173 -3.76 10.66 -31.34
C SER A 173 -4.02 9.29 -30.71
N GLN A 174 -3.80 8.23 -31.51
CA GLN A 174 -3.87 6.86 -31.02
C GLN A 174 -2.68 6.57 -30.08
N VAL A 175 -2.94 5.84 -29.01
CA VAL A 175 -1.93 5.39 -28.05
C VAL A 175 -1.48 3.99 -28.42
N ASP A 176 -0.18 3.77 -28.43
CA ASP A 176 0.37 2.42 -28.54
C ASP A 176 0.16 1.68 -27.22
N VAL A 177 -0.69 0.65 -27.25
CA VAL A 177 -1.05 -0.18 -26.08
C VAL A 177 0.17 -0.83 -25.42
N SER A 178 1.22 -1.12 -26.21
CA SER A 178 2.45 -1.72 -25.69
C SER A 178 3.25 -0.79 -24.79
N THR A 179 3.00 0.52 -24.88
CA THR A 179 3.65 1.55 -24.05
C THR A 179 2.94 1.79 -22.72
N LEU A 180 1.72 1.25 -22.54
CA LEU A 180 0.99 1.35 -21.30
C LEU A 180 1.44 0.26 -20.32
N GLU A 181 1.58 0.64 -19.05
CA GLU A 181 1.83 -0.31 -17.97
C GLU A 181 0.53 -1.04 -17.56
N GLU A 182 0.66 -2.17 -16.87
CA GLU A 182 -0.47 -2.80 -16.22
C GLU A 182 -1.03 -1.89 -15.11
N PRO A 183 -2.36 -1.84 -14.89
CA PRO A 183 -3.39 -2.68 -15.52
C PRO A 183 -4.06 -2.06 -16.76
N LEU A 184 -3.63 -0.87 -17.19
CA LEU A 184 -4.21 -0.17 -18.34
C LEU A 184 -4.09 -0.97 -19.64
N GLN A 185 -2.95 -1.63 -19.83
CA GLN A 185 -2.72 -2.53 -20.97
C GLN A 185 -3.75 -3.66 -21.02
N ASN A 186 -3.97 -4.36 -19.90
CA ASN A 186 -4.91 -5.48 -19.82
C ASN A 186 -6.36 -5.04 -19.98
N LEU A 187 -6.73 -3.85 -19.48
CA LEU A 187 -8.07 -3.31 -19.65
C LEU A 187 -8.44 -3.15 -21.13
N CYS A 188 -7.47 -2.79 -21.98
CA CYS A 188 -7.68 -2.37 -23.37
C CYS A 188 -6.96 -3.24 -24.41
N GLN A 189 -6.58 -4.46 -24.04
CA GLN A 189 -5.73 -5.36 -24.86
C GLN A 189 -6.24 -5.55 -26.30
N ASP A 190 -7.56 -5.62 -26.49
CA ASP A 190 -8.20 -5.83 -27.80
C ASP A 190 -8.91 -4.57 -28.33
N SER A 191 -8.50 -3.39 -27.85
CA SER A 191 -9.17 -2.12 -28.19
C SER A 191 -8.18 -1.08 -28.68
N SER A 192 -8.61 -0.28 -29.65
CA SER A 192 -7.93 0.96 -30.00
C SER A 192 -7.95 1.92 -28.81
N ILE A 193 -6.87 2.67 -28.57
CA ILE A 193 -6.84 3.62 -27.45
C ILE A 193 -6.66 5.02 -28.00
N HIS A 194 -7.55 5.93 -27.63
CA HIS A 194 -7.52 7.31 -28.08
C HIS A 194 -7.31 8.27 -26.92
N TRP A 195 -6.42 9.24 -27.09
CA TRP A 195 -6.34 10.37 -26.17
C TRP A 195 -7.61 11.21 -26.19
N THR A 196 -7.97 11.74 -25.04
CA THR A 196 -9.10 12.65 -24.86
C THR A 196 -8.68 13.91 -24.12
N LYS A 197 -9.45 14.99 -24.33
CA LYS A 197 -9.29 16.24 -23.59
C LYS A 197 -10.64 16.82 -23.17
N ARG A 198 -10.70 17.48 -22.02
CA ARG A 198 -11.89 18.25 -21.61
C ARG A 198 -12.15 19.39 -22.60
N VAL A 199 -13.43 19.66 -22.89
CA VAL A 199 -13.84 20.91 -23.56
C VAL A 199 -15.09 21.47 -22.88
N GLU A 200 -15.41 22.74 -23.17
CA GLU A 200 -16.55 23.46 -22.60
C GLU A 200 -17.94 22.96 -23.08
N GLY A 201 -18.00 21.82 -23.76
CA GLY A 201 -19.22 21.19 -24.26
C GLY A 201 -19.33 21.13 -25.78
N PRO A 202 -20.40 20.49 -26.28
CA PRO A 202 -20.62 20.40 -27.72
C PRO A 202 -20.96 21.79 -28.25
N GLY A 203 -20.02 22.42 -28.98
CA GLY A 203 -20.35 23.51 -29.89
C GLY A 203 -21.48 23.10 -30.84
N LYS A 204 -22.17 24.08 -31.45
CA LYS A 204 -23.52 23.97 -32.06
C LYS A 204 -23.85 22.77 -32.98
N GLN A 205 -22.92 21.89 -33.34
CA GLN A 205 -23.14 20.68 -34.16
C GLN A 205 -22.17 19.56 -33.79
N ARG A 206 -22.35 18.89 -32.63
CA ARG A 206 -21.54 17.71 -32.27
C ARG A 206 -22.42 16.62 -31.69
N LEU A 207 -22.30 15.41 -32.23
CA LEU A 207 -23.02 14.24 -31.75
C LEU A 207 -22.34 13.74 -30.47
N VAL A 208 -23.08 13.71 -29.36
CA VAL A 208 -22.68 12.97 -28.17
C VAL A 208 -22.77 11.50 -28.50
N TYR A 209 -21.68 10.77 -28.30
CA TYR A 209 -21.61 9.36 -28.67
C TYR A 209 -22.11 8.46 -27.54
N PHE A 210 -21.62 8.67 -26.32
CA PHE A 210 -22.13 8.03 -25.10
C PHE A 210 -21.72 8.86 -23.87
N CYS A 211 -22.31 8.55 -22.72
CA CYS A 211 -21.88 9.07 -21.42
C CYS A 211 -21.72 7.93 -20.41
N ILE A 212 -20.78 8.07 -19.48
CA ILE A 212 -20.59 7.16 -18.34
C ILE A 212 -20.84 7.95 -17.06
N ASP A 213 -21.77 7.47 -16.23
CA ASP A 213 -22.09 8.09 -14.94
C ASP A 213 -21.27 7.42 -13.83
N ILE A 214 -20.36 8.18 -13.21
CA ILE A 214 -19.49 7.72 -12.12
C ILE A 214 -19.91 8.45 -10.85
N CYS A 215 -20.21 7.74 -9.76
CA CYS A 215 -20.50 8.38 -8.49
C CYS A 215 -19.50 8.00 -7.39
N PHE A 216 -19.12 8.96 -6.57
CA PHE A 216 -18.14 8.82 -5.51
C PHE A 216 -18.84 8.80 -4.15
N PRO A 217 -18.28 8.12 -3.13
CA PRO A 217 -18.84 8.13 -1.77
C PRO A 217 -19.00 9.53 -1.15
N SER A 218 -18.28 10.52 -1.68
CA SER A 218 -18.39 11.95 -1.33
C SER A 218 -19.70 12.63 -1.79
N ASN A 219 -20.69 11.85 -2.25
CA ASN A 219 -21.98 12.34 -2.74
C ASN A 219 -21.87 13.21 -4.00
N ILE A 220 -20.87 12.93 -4.84
CA ILE A 220 -20.64 13.58 -6.12
C ILE A 220 -20.84 12.53 -7.22
N CYS A 221 -21.60 12.89 -8.26
CA CYS A 221 -21.75 12.11 -9.48
C CYS A 221 -21.28 12.93 -10.69
N VAL A 222 -20.49 12.31 -11.55
CA VAL A 222 -19.96 12.91 -12.78
C VAL A 222 -20.44 12.10 -13.98
N SER A 223 -21.19 12.75 -14.86
CA SER A 223 -21.59 12.21 -16.15
C SER A 223 -20.55 12.62 -17.19
N VAL A 224 -19.69 11.69 -17.60
CA VAL A 224 -18.61 11.94 -18.55
C VAL A 224 -19.08 11.60 -19.96
N CYS A 225 -19.29 12.60 -20.80
CA CYS A 225 -19.83 12.45 -22.15
C CYS A 225 -18.75 12.65 -23.23
N PHE A 226 -18.72 11.75 -24.21
CA PHE A 226 -17.69 11.71 -25.25
C PHE A 226 -18.21 12.21 -26.61
N TYR A 227 -17.40 12.97 -27.35
CA TYR A 227 -17.65 13.39 -28.72
C TYR A 227 -16.38 13.34 -29.57
N TYR A 228 -16.54 13.01 -30.85
CA TYR A 228 -15.45 13.11 -31.82
C TYR A 228 -15.25 14.56 -32.24
N LEU A 229 -13.99 14.99 -32.30
CA LEU A 229 -13.62 16.27 -32.88
C LEU A 229 -13.38 16.08 -34.39
N PRO A 230 -13.93 16.93 -35.27
CA PRO A 230 -13.53 16.93 -36.68
C PRO A 230 -12.04 17.28 -36.77
N GLU A 231 -11.35 16.62 -37.69
CA GLU A 231 -9.92 16.85 -38.00
C GLU A 231 -9.66 18.23 -38.61
#